data_AF-A0AA96UIF0-F1
#
_entry.id   AF-A0AA96UIF0-F1
#
_cell.length_a   1.000
_cell.length_b   1.000
_cell.length_c   1.000
_cell.angle_alpha   90.00
_cell.angle_beta   90.00
_cell.angle_gamma   90.00
#
_symmetry.space_group_name_H-M   'P 1'
#
loop_
_entity.id
_entity.type
_entity.pdbx_description
1 polymer ?
#
loop_
_entity_poly.entity_id
_entity_poly.type
_entity_poly.pdbx_seq_one_letter_code
_entity_poly.pdbx_strand_id
1 'polypeptide(L)'
;MVDSTPVECGRSRETVERPDLAGRAEYGCCASRTRFFRGLRLHLVCTLHGLPIAFALTGAKADERETLPGRFHAEPGLVTARAGQILIGDRNYCGAAVG
;
A
#
# COMPACT_ATOMS: atom_id res chain seq x y z
N MET A 1 -7.59 10.00 3.99
CA MET A 1 -7.96 8.99 3.00
C MET A 1 -6.83 7.99 2.88
N VAL A 2 -7.12 6.70 2.77
CA VAL A 2 -6.13 5.64 2.54
C VAL A 2 -6.53 4.84 1.32
N ASP A 3 -5.57 4.65 0.42
CA ASP A 3 -5.74 3.85 -0.78
C ASP A 3 -4.47 3.06 -1.08
N SER A 4 -4.59 2.01 -1.90
CA SER A 4 -3.44 1.33 -2.48
C SER A 4 -3.47 1.33 -4.00
N THR A 5 -2.30 1.47 -4.60
CA THR A 5 -2.13 1.38 -6.06
C THR A 5 -0.96 0.46 -6.39
N PRO A 6 -1.06 -0.35 -7.46
CA PRO A 6 0.08 -1.11 -7.94
C PRO A 6 1.19 -0.18 -8.43
N VAL A 7 2.43 -0.48 -8.05
CA VAL A 7 3.65 0.10 -8.59
C VAL A 7 4.26 -0.96 -9.50
N GLU A 8 3.93 -0.85 -10.79
CA GLU A 8 4.35 -1.83 -11.79
C GLU A 8 5.85 -1.69 -12.08
N CYS A 9 6.59 -2.79 -11.91
CA CYS A 9 8.01 -2.83 -12.27
C CYS A 9 8.23 -3.36 -13.70
N GLY A 10 7.23 -4.01 -14.28
CA GLY A 10 7.23 -4.46 -15.67
C GLY A 10 5.92 -5.15 -16.06
N ARG A 11 5.57 -5.11 -17.34
CA ARG A 11 4.34 -5.73 -17.90
C ARG A 11 4.59 -6.96 -18.77
N SER A 12 5.78 -7.13 -19.34
CA SER A 12 6.11 -8.28 -20.19
C SER A 12 6.80 -9.38 -19.38
N ARG A 13 6.56 -10.66 -19.73
CA ARG A 13 7.28 -11.80 -19.13
C ARG A 13 8.80 -11.62 -19.19
N GLU A 14 9.33 -11.05 -20.28
CA GLU A 14 10.77 -10.80 -20.42
C GLU A 14 11.29 -9.71 -19.46
N THR A 15 10.55 -8.63 -19.20
CA THR A 15 10.98 -7.60 -18.23
C THR A 15 10.85 -8.10 -16.79
N VAL A 16 9.92 -9.03 -16.54
CA VAL A 16 9.73 -9.68 -15.26
C VAL A 16 10.92 -10.57 -14.87
N GLU A 17 11.53 -11.26 -15.84
CA GLU A 17 12.69 -12.13 -15.61
C GLU A 17 14.00 -11.36 -15.34
N ARG A 18 13.99 -10.01 -15.42
CA ARG A 18 15.20 -9.21 -15.18
C ARG A 18 15.60 -9.18 -13.69
N PRO A 19 16.89 -9.41 -13.37
CA PRO A 19 17.38 -9.59 -12.00
C PRO A 19 17.42 -8.30 -11.16
N ASP A 20 17.45 -7.10 -11.76
CA ASP A 20 17.43 -5.81 -11.01
C ASP A 20 16.19 -5.59 -10.14
N LEU A 21 15.13 -6.36 -10.36
CA LEU A 21 13.89 -6.34 -9.57
C LEU A 21 13.73 -7.59 -8.69
N ALA A 22 14.67 -8.55 -8.79
CA ALA A 22 14.66 -9.80 -8.06
C ALA A 22 15.05 -9.53 -6.59
N GLY A 23 14.05 -9.53 -5.72
CA GLY A 23 14.23 -9.42 -4.27
C GLY A 23 13.12 -8.66 -3.56
N ARG A 24 12.38 -7.80 -4.27
CA ARG A 24 11.26 -7.02 -3.69
C ARG A 24 9.99 -7.05 -4.52
N ALA A 25 10.09 -7.08 -5.85
CA ALA A 25 8.90 -7.08 -6.72
C ALA A 25 8.27 -8.47 -6.80
N GLU A 26 6.99 -8.57 -6.46
CA GLU A 26 6.20 -9.80 -6.48
C GLU A 26 5.15 -9.76 -7.59
N TYR A 27 4.62 -10.92 -7.95
CA TYR A 27 3.43 -11.00 -8.80
C TYR A 27 2.17 -10.72 -7.96
N GLY A 28 1.34 -9.77 -8.41
CA GLY A 28 0.06 -9.45 -7.78
C GLY A 28 -1.07 -9.29 -8.78
N CYS A 29 -2.28 -9.16 -8.26
CA CYS A 29 -3.49 -8.87 -9.01
C CYS A 29 -4.11 -7.56 -8.47
N CYS A 30 -4.54 -6.69 -9.38
CA CYS A 30 -5.36 -5.54 -9.05
C CYS A 30 -6.83 -5.92 -9.27
N ALA A 31 -7.56 -6.19 -8.17
CA ALA A 31 -8.93 -6.68 -8.21
C ALA A 31 -9.90 -5.73 -8.93
N SER A 32 -9.71 -4.42 -8.81
CA SER A 32 -10.55 -3.40 -9.45
C SER A 32 -10.35 -3.29 -10.97
N ARG A 33 -9.23 -3.79 -11.50
CA ARG A 33 -8.90 -3.68 -12.93
C ARG A 33 -8.75 -5.04 -13.61
N THR A 34 -8.94 -6.14 -12.87
CA THR A 34 -8.73 -7.54 -13.31
C THR A 34 -7.42 -7.72 -14.08
N ARG A 35 -6.34 -7.17 -13.53
CA ARG A 35 -5.02 -7.17 -14.18
C ARG A 35 -3.97 -7.74 -13.25
N PHE A 36 -3.11 -8.58 -13.82
CA PHE A 36 -1.90 -9.05 -13.15
C PHE A 36 -0.74 -8.11 -13.43
N PHE A 37 0.11 -7.92 -12.43
CA PHE A 37 1.32 -7.13 -12.54
C PHE A 37 2.46 -7.82 -11.78
N ARG A 38 3.70 -7.55 -12.19
CA ARG A 38 4.85 -7.75 -11.30
C ARG A 38 5.31 -6.41 -10.77
N GLY A 39 5.36 -6.28 -9.46
CA GLY A 39 5.76 -5.04 -8.84
C GLY A 39 5.55 -5.01 -7.35
N LEU A 40 5.36 -3.79 -6.84
CA LEU A 40 5.09 -3.52 -5.44
C LEU A 40 3.67 -2.96 -5.30
N ARG A 41 3.19 -2.89 -4.07
CA ARG A 41 1.97 -2.16 -3.74
C ARG A 41 2.34 -0.92 -2.95
N LEU A 42 1.91 0.24 -3.43
CA LEU A 42 2.04 1.51 -2.71
C LEU A 42 0.76 1.74 -1.92
N HIS A 43 0.89 1.83 -0.61
CA HIS A 43 -0.16 2.22 0.31
C HIS A 43 0.07 3.68 0.69
N LEU A 44 -0.95 4.51 0.56
CA LEU A 44 -0.83 5.94 0.74
C LEU A 44 -1.87 6.46 1.73
N VAL A 45 -1.43 7.25 2.71
CA VAL A 45 -2.28 8.03 3.60
C VAL A 45 -2.24 9.48 3.15
N CYS A 46 -3.38 10.03 2.75
CA CYS A 46 -3.52 11.42 2.30
C CYS A 46 -4.49 12.22 3.16
N THR A 47 -4.33 13.55 3.15
CA THR A 47 -5.40 14.47 3.57
C THR A 47 -6.63 14.33 2.67
N LEU A 48 -7.76 14.89 3.08
CA LEU A 48 -8.98 14.91 2.24
C LEU A 48 -8.75 15.67 0.92
N HIS A 49 -7.83 16.62 0.91
CA HIS A 49 -7.46 17.41 -0.28
C HIS A 49 -6.39 16.73 -1.15
N GLY A 50 -5.98 15.49 -0.82
CA GLY A 50 -5.05 14.71 -1.64
C GLY A 50 -3.57 14.94 -1.34
N LEU A 51 -3.21 15.67 -0.28
CA LEU A 51 -1.81 15.82 0.12
C LEU A 51 -1.31 14.54 0.82
N PRO A 52 -0.24 13.88 0.33
CA PRO A 52 0.29 12.69 0.97
C PRO A 52 0.94 13.03 2.32
N ILE A 53 0.61 12.26 3.34
CA ILE A 53 1.10 12.41 4.73
C ILE A 53 2.03 11.24 5.09
N ALA A 54 1.74 10.04 4.60
CA ALA A 54 2.57 8.86 4.82
C ALA A 54 2.39 7.85 3.68
N PHE A 55 3.39 7.02 3.46
CA PHE A 55 3.32 5.92 2.52
C PHE A 55 4.02 4.66 3.05
N ALA A 56 3.66 3.52 2.48
CA ALA A 56 4.37 2.25 2.63
C ALA A 56 4.46 1.55 1.28
N LEU A 57 5.61 0.92 1.01
CA LEU A 57 5.83 0.06 -0.16
C LEU A 57 5.95 -1.38 0.32
N THR A 58 5.09 -2.25 -0.20
CA THR A 58 5.03 -3.66 0.18
C THR A 58 5.09 -4.56 -1.06
N GLY A 59 5.29 -5.85 -0.82
CA GLY A 59 5.11 -6.87 -1.86
C GLY A 59 3.70 -6.80 -2.46
N ALA A 60 3.55 -7.18 -3.73
CA ALA A 60 2.28 -7.06 -4.44
C ALA A 60 1.11 -7.83 -3.77
N LYS A 61 1.43 -8.82 -2.92
CA LYS A 61 0.48 -9.67 -2.20
C LYS A 61 0.33 -9.35 -0.71
N ALA A 62 1.03 -8.34 -0.19
CA ALA A 62 0.96 -8.00 1.23
C ALA A 62 -0.47 -7.64 1.65
N ASP A 63 -0.89 -8.09 2.82
CA ASP A 63 -2.22 -7.80 3.36
C ASP A 63 -2.30 -6.31 3.73
N GLU A 64 -3.28 -5.64 3.14
CA GLU A 64 -3.55 -4.22 3.35
C GLU A 64 -4.01 -3.95 4.78
N ARG A 65 -4.63 -4.93 5.44
CA ARG A 65 -5.08 -4.87 6.84
C ARG A 65 -3.94 -4.84 7.85
N GLU A 66 -2.80 -5.45 7.52
CA GLU A 66 -1.62 -5.48 8.38
C GLU A 66 -0.68 -4.32 8.05
N THR A 67 -0.65 -3.91 6.79
CA THR A 67 0.27 -2.88 6.30
C THR A 67 0.03 -1.52 6.97
N LEU A 68 -1.24 -1.12 7.11
CA LEU A 68 -1.59 0.19 7.66
C LEU A 68 -1.32 0.29 9.18
N PRO A 69 -1.76 -0.66 10.03
CA PRO A 69 -1.36 -0.71 11.44
C PRO A 69 0.16 -0.82 11.62
N GLY A 70 0.84 -1.65 10.82
CA GLY A 70 2.29 -1.76 10.85
C GLY A 70 2.99 -0.42 10.59
N ARG A 71 2.46 0.39 9.67
CA ARG A 71 2.98 1.74 9.39
C ARG A 71 2.76 2.71 10.55
N PHE A 72 1.63 2.62 11.26
CA PHE A 72 1.34 3.43 12.45
C PHE A 72 2.17 2.99 13.66
N HIS A 73 2.42 1.69 13.83
CA HIS A 73 3.35 1.20 14.84
C HIS A 73 4.78 1.66 14.57
N ALA A 74 5.22 1.65 13.31
CA ALA A 74 6.54 2.14 12.94
C ALA A 74 6.69 3.64 13.17
N GLU A 75 5.63 4.44 12.97
CA GLU A 75 5.63 5.88 13.27
C GLU A 75 4.38 6.33 14.02
N PRO A 76 4.39 6.20 15.36
CA PRO A 76 3.26 6.55 16.20
C PRO A 76 2.92 8.04 16.16
N GLY A 77 3.86 8.90 15.75
CA GLY A 77 3.64 10.33 15.52
C GLY A 77 2.52 10.64 14.52
N LEU A 78 2.27 9.74 13.55
CA LEU A 78 1.20 9.92 12.56
C LEU A 78 -0.20 9.87 13.17
N VAL A 79 -0.37 9.15 14.28
CA VAL A 79 -1.63 8.99 15.00
C VAL A 79 -1.69 9.94 16.19
N THR A 80 -0.63 9.96 17.00
CA THR A 80 -0.58 10.72 18.26
C THR A 80 -0.58 12.23 18.06
N ALA A 81 0.04 12.75 16.99
CA ALA A 81 -0.01 14.19 16.69
C ALA A 81 -1.37 14.66 16.15
N ARG A 82 -2.30 13.73 15.90
CA ARG A 82 -3.59 13.99 15.23
C ARG A 82 -4.74 13.25 15.94
N ALA A 83 -4.81 13.42 17.25
CA ALA A 83 -5.87 12.82 18.07
C ALA A 83 -7.27 13.19 17.54
N GLY A 84 -8.16 12.18 17.48
CA GLY A 84 -9.54 12.35 17.00
C GLY A 84 -9.69 12.39 15.47
N GLN A 85 -8.63 12.11 14.70
CA GLN A 85 -8.72 12.08 13.25
C GLN A 85 -9.51 10.86 12.73
N ILE A 86 -10.40 11.10 11.77
CA ILE A 86 -11.15 10.05 11.07
C ILE A 86 -10.36 9.60 9.84
N LEU A 87 -10.07 8.31 9.76
CA LEU A 87 -9.43 7.69 8.63
C LEU A 87 -10.48 7.01 7.74
N ILE A 88 -10.53 7.43 6.47
CA ILE A 88 -11.42 6.86 5.45
C ILE A 88 -10.54 6.05 4.51
N GLY A 89 -10.86 4.78 4.26
CA GLY A 89 -10.11 3.92 3.34
C GLY A 89 -10.99 2.89 2.64
N ASP A 90 -10.40 2.18 1.67
CA ASP A 90 -11.06 1.07 0.98
C ASP A 90 -11.43 -0.08 1.94
N ARG A 91 -12.39 -0.92 1.55
CA ARG A 91 -12.83 -2.10 2.32
C ARG A 91 -11.65 -2.99 2.74
N ASN A 92 -10.61 -3.08 1.93
CA ASN A 92 -9.44 -3.89 2.26
C ASN A 92 -8.67 -3.36 3.49
N TYR A 93 -8.89 -2.10 3.89
CA TYR A 93 -8.36 -1.52 5.12
C TYR A 93 -9.33 -1.60 6.32
N CYS A 94 -10.58 -2.01 6.09
CA CYS A 94 -11.55 -2.17 7.17
C CYS A 94 -11.19 -3.37 8.06
N GLY A 95 -11.12 -3.14 9.38
CA GLY A 95 -10.70 -4.14 10.38
C GLY A 95 -9.27 -3.93 10.91
N ALA A 96 -8.50 -3.04 10.29
CA ALA A 96 -7.25 -2.52 10.83
C ALA A 96 -7.56 -1.58 12.01
N ALA A 97 -7.72 -2.12 13.22
CA ALA A 97 -7.85 -1.31 14.42
C ALA A 97 -6.52 -0.60 14.69
N VAL A 98 -6.56 0.73 14.68
CA VAL A 98 -5.44 1.57 15.10
C VAL A 98 -5.69 1.88 16.57
N GLY A 99 -4.98 1.18 17.46
CA GLY A 99 -5.03 1.38 18.90
C GLY A 99 -4.32 2.65 19.33
#